data_AF-A0A822GAJ0-F1
#
_entry.id   AF-A0A822GAJ0-F1
#
_cell.length_a   1.000
_cell.length_b   1.000
_cell.length_c   1.000
_cell.angle_alpha   90.00
_cell.angle_beta   90.00
_cell.angle_gamma   90.00
#
_symmetry.space_group_name_H-M   'P 1'
#
loop_
_entity.id
_entity.type
_entity.pdbx_description
1 polymer ?
#
loop_
_entity_poly.entity_id
_entity_poly.type
_entity_poly.pdbx_seq_one_letter_code
_entity_poly.pdbx_strand_id
1 'polypeptide(L)'
;PISINVYEQYLYWYDSFSNEVRRLNRFEHGIKAQKHERILSRSGIISMKMSHQIYQPYETNPCQQSRCTQLCLLSHTAPLGYTCACSTG
;
A
#
# COMPACT_ATOMS: atom_id res chain seq x y z
N PRO A 1 14.72 -2.46 -4.87
CA PRO A 1 13.54 -1.67 -5.34
C PRO A 1 13.14 -0.71 -4.21
N ILE A 2 12.99 0.57 -4.52
CA ILE A 2 12.67 1.59 -3.48
C ILE A 2 11.19 1.57 -3.13
N SER A 3 10.33 1.21 -4.09
CA SER A 3 8.89 1.09 -3.88
C SER A 3 8.31 -0.02 -4.75
N ILE A 4 7.32 -0.73 -4.20
CA ILE A 4 6.64 -1.86 -4.82
C ILE A 4 5.15 -1.78 -4.52
N ASN A 5 4.31 -2.07 -5.51
CA ASN A 5 2.87 -2.13 -5.41
C ASN A 5 2.36 -3.30 -6.22
N VAL A 6 1.12 -3.71 -5.94
CA VAL A 6 0.45 -4.80 -6.63
C VAL A 6 -0.86 -4.24 -7.16
N TYR A 7 -1.31 -4.70 -8.33
CA TYR A 7 -2.67 -4.50 -8.81
C TYR A 7 -3.07 -5.63 -9.75
N GLU A 8 -4.21 -6.26 -9.45
CA GLU A 8 -4.69 -7.45 -10.16
C GLU A 8 -3.60 -8.53 -10.26
N GLN A 9 -3.21 -8.93 -11.47
CA GLN A 9 -2.15 -9.91 -11.75
C GLN A 9 -0.74 -9.31 -11.80
N TYR A 10 -0.60 -7.99 -11.73
CA TYR A 10 0.68 -7.32 -11.95
C TYR A 10 1.32 -6.86 -10.65
N LEU A 11 2.64 -7.06 -10.58
CA LEU A 11 3.52 -6.48 -9.59
C LEU A 11 4.26 -5.31 -10.25
N TYR A 12 4.17 -4.13 -9.63
CA TYR A 12 4.77 -2.90 -10.11
C TYR A 12 5.88 -2.47 -9.14
N TRP A 13 7.06 -2.13 -9.63
CA TRP A 13 8.13 -1.63 -8.79
C TRP A 13 8.94 -0.54 -9.46
N TYR A 14 9.52 0.32 -8.64
CA TYR A 14 10.53 1.27 -9.10
C TYR A 14 11.92 0.65 -8.97
N ASP A 15 12.61 0.56 -10.11
CA ASP A 15 14.00 0.16 -10.23
C ASP A 15 14.89 1.41 -10.29
N SER A 16 15.60 1.66 -9.19
CA SER A 16 16.48 2.82 -9.06
C SER A 16 17.75 2.70 -9.89
N PHE A 17 18.15 1.50 -10.32
CA PHE A 17 19.32 1.31 -11.17
C PHE A 17 19.04 1.77 -12.60
N SER A 18 17.87 1.43 -13.15
CA SER A 18 17.45 1.86 -14.49
C SER A 18 16.66 3.17 -14.50
N ASN A 19 16.24 3.68 -13.34
CA ASN A 19 15.31 4.81 -13.21
C ASN A 19 13.96 4.55 -13.91
N GLU A 20 13.42 3.34 -13.72
CA GLU A 20 12.20 2.89 -14.39
C GLU A 20 11.17 2.34 -13.40
N VAL A 21 9.90 2.58 -13.68
CA VAL A 21 8.82 1.77 -13.14
C VAL A 21 8.61 0.59 -14.08
N ARG A 22 8.70 -0.61 -13.52
CA ARG A 22 8.54 -1.88 -14.22
C ARG A 22 7.32 -2.63 -13.70
N ARG A 23 6.74 -3.49 -14.54
CA ARG A 23 5.71 -4.45 -14.13
C ARG A 23 6.03 -5.87 -14.59
N LEU A 24 5.55 -6.86 -13.86
CA LEU A 24 5.55 -8.26 -14.27
C LEU A 24 4.24 -8.94 -13.86
N ASN A 25 3.87 -10.02 -14.53
CA ASN A 25 2.71 -10.84 -14.15
C ASN A 25 3.12 -11.82 -13.04
N ARG A 26 2.53 -11.69 -11.84
CA ARG A 26 2.88 -12.48 -10.65
C ARG A 26 2.44 -13.94 -10.71
N PHE A 27 1.56 -14.28 -11.64
CA PHE A 27 1.03 -15.63 -11.82
C PHE A 27 1.71 -16.38 -12.95
N GLU A 28 2.66 -15.76 -13.66
CA GLU A 28 3.47 -16.46 -14.65
C GLU A 28 4.59 -17.26 -13.97
N HIS A 29 4.94 -18.40 -14.58
CA HIS A 29 5.95 -19.32 -14.07
C HIS A 29 7.02 -19.61 -15.14
N GLY A 30 8.18 -20.10 -14.71
CA GLY A 30 9.29 -20.44 -15.60
C GLY A 30 9.85 -19.21 -16.32
N ILE A 31 10.18 -19.37 -17.60
CA ILE A 31 10.78 -18.31 -18.43
C ILE A 31 9.85 -17.09 -18.53
N LYS A 32 8.53 -17.31 -18.53
CA LYS A 32 7.54 -16.23 -18.62
C LYS A 32 7.56 -15.33 -17.37
N ALA A 33 7.82 -15.88 -16.19
CA ALA A 33 7.93 -15.12 -14.93
C ALA A 33 9.06 -14.06 -14.95
N GLN A 34 10.07 -14.25 -15.79
CA GLN A 34 11.18 -13.31 -15.94
C GLN A 34 10.86 -12.15 -16.89
N LYS A 35 9.74 -12.24 -17.63
CA LYS A 35 9.33 -11.18 -18.54
C LYS A 35 8.74 -10.03 -17.73
N HIS A 36 9.44 -8.91 -17.74
CA HIS A 36 8.98 -7.65 -17.17
C HIS A 36 8.92 -6.56 -18.24
N GLU A 37 7.97 -5.65 -18.06
CA GLU A 37 7.71 -4.54 -18.98
C GLU A 37 8.03 -3.21 -18.32
N ARG A 38 8.54 -2.26 -19.10
CA ARG A 38 8.79 -0.89 -18.67
C ARG A 38 7.52 -0.06 -18.85
N ILE A 39 7.08 0.60 -17.78
CA ILE A 39 5.84 1.39 -17.75
C ILE A 39 6.13 2.89 -17.75
N LEU A 40 7.18 3.30 -17.05
CA LEU A 40 7.59 4.69 -16.95
C LEU A 40 9.11 4.75 -16.83
N SER A 41 9.74 5.73 -17.45
CA SER A 41 11.15 6.07 -17.22
C SER A 41 11.20 7.44 -16.57
N ARG A 42 11.49 7.49 -15.27
CA ARG A 42 11.52 8.72 -14.47
C ARG A 42 12.48 8.53 -13.30
N SER A 43 13.45 9.42 -13.18
CA SER A 43 14.39 9.44 -12.05
C SER A 43 13.76 10.09 -10.81
N GLY A 44 14.34 9.80 -9.65
CA GLY A 44 14.00 10.48 -8.38
C GLY A 44 12.68 10.03 -7.74
N ILE A 45 12.13 8.87 -8.11
CA ILE A 45 10.94 8.31 -7.44
C ILE A 45 11.36 7.76 -6.06
N ILE A 46 10.81 8.35 -5.00
CA ILE A 46 11.03 7.92 -3.61
C ILE A 46 9.95 6.97 -3.09
N SER A 47 8.73 7.05 -3.64
CA SER A 47 7.59 6.25 -3.22
C SER A 47 6.55 6.21 -4.33
N MET A 48 5.91 5.05 -4.49
CA MET A 48 4.80 4.82 -5.38
C MET A 48 3.66 4.23 -4.55
N LYS A 49 2.43 4.67 -4.84
CA LYS A 49 1.22 4.15 -4.21
C LYS A 49 0.19 3.85 -5.29
N MET A 50 -0.52 2.75 -5.15
CA MET A 50 -1.66 2.44 -6.01
C MET A 50 -2.90 3.18 -5.50
N SER A 51 -3.56 3.93 -6.39
CA SER A 51 -4.81 4.62 -6.09
C SER A 51 -5.95 3.90 -6.80
N HIS A 52 -6.68 3.07 -6.07
CA HIS A 52 -7.86 2.37 -6.56
C HIS A 52 -8.79 2.07 -5.37
N GLN A 53 -10.10 2.16 -5.54
CA GLN A 53 -11.08 1.97 -4.47
C GLN A 53 -10.95 0.60 -3.78
N ILE A 54 -10.54 -0.43 -4.52
CA ILE A 54 -10.33 -1.77 -3.97
C ILE A 54 -9.24 -1.83 -2.89
N TYR A 55 -8.30 -0.88 -2.85
CA TYR A 55 -7.27 -0.78 -1.81
C TYR A 55 -7.73 -0.02 -0.57
N GLN A 56 -8.85 0.69 -0.67
CA GLN A 56 -9.44 1.47 0.42
C GLN A 56 -10.95 1.18 0.42
N PRO A 57 -11.35 -0.07 0.73
CA PRO A 57 -12.75 -0.44 0.77
C PRO A 57 -13.49 0.41 1.81
N TYR A 58 -14.77 0.66 1.55
CA TYR A 58 -15.62 1.35 2.49
C TYR A 58 -15.94 0.41 3.66
N GLU A 59 -15.46 0.77 4.84
CA GLU A 59 -15.68 0.02 6.09
C GLU A 59 -16.24 0.96 7.15
N THR A 60 -16.99 0.40 8.11
CA THR A 60 -17.48 1.18 9.24
C THR A 60 -16.30 1.55 10.14
N ASN A 61 -16.13 2.84 10.44
CA ASN A 61 -15.06 3.30 11.30
C ASN A 61 -15.40 3.09 12.79
N PRO A 62 -14.69 2.21 13.54
CA PRO A 62 -14.93 2.00 14.97
C PRO A 62 -14.80 3.26 15.82
N CYS A 63 -14.03 4.24 15.34
CA CYS A 63 -13.83 5.51 16.03
C CYS A 63 -14.98 6.51 15.86
N GLN A 64 -15.94 6.27 14.95
CA GLN A 64 -16.98 7.23 14.58
C GLN A 64 -17.85 7.67 15.78
N GLN A 65 -18.05 6.79 16.75
CA GLN A 65 -18.79 7.07 17.99
C GLN A 65 -17.91 6.93 19.24
N SER A 66 -16.59 7.05 19.08
CA SER A 66 -15.66 6.93 20.19
C SER A 66 -15.85 8.03 21.23
N ARG A 67 -15.59 7.70 22.50
CA ARG A 67 -15.57 8.66 23.62
C ARG A 67 -14.16 9.17 23.92
N CYS A 68 -13.21 9.02 22.98
CA CYS A 68 -11.85 9.47 23.18
C CYS A 68 -11.81 11.01 23.20
N THR A 69 -11.04 11.57 24.13
CA THR A 69 -10.89 13.03 24.26
C THR A 69 -9.87 13.62 23.29
N GLN A 70 -8.86 12.84 22.91
CA GLN A 70 -7.77 13.26 22.03
C GLN A 70 -7.71 12.38 20.78
N LEU A 71 -7.02 11.24 20.84
CA LEU A 71 -6.80 10.39 19.67
C LEU A 71 -7.56 9.07 19.80
N CYS A 72 -8.26 8.67 18.74
CA CYS A 72 -8.83 7.32 18.61
C CYS A 72 -8.02 6.53 17.58
N LEU A 73 -7.40 5.43 18.02
CA LEU A 73 -6.57 4.58 17.18
C LEU A 73 -7.26 3.23 16.97
N LEU A 74 -7.27 2.75 15.73
CA LEU A 74 -7.77 1.41 15.41
C LEU A 74 -6.92 0.35 16.12
N SER A 75 -7.59 -0.65 16.69
CA SER A 75 -6.93 -1.74 17.40
C SER A 75 -7.60 -3.07 17.06
N HIS A 76 -6.78 -4.07 16.68
CA HIS A 76 -7.24 -5.44 16.46
C HIS A 76 -7.38 -6.26 17.75
N THR A 77 -6.86 -5.77 18.87
CA THR A 77 -6.88 -6.49 20.15
C THR A 77 -7.95 -5.94 21.11
N ALA A 78 -8.40 -4.71 20.92
CA ALA A 78 -9.43 -4.11 21.76
C ALA A 78 -10.83 -4.62 21.39
N PRO A 79 -11.69 -4.99 22.37
CA PRO A 79 -13.06 -5.46 22.09
C PRO A 79 -13.93 -4.47 21.30
N LEU A 80 -13.66 -3.16 21.43
CA LEU A 80 -14.38 -2.10 20.74
C LEU A 80 -13.80 -1.76 19.35
N GLY A 81 -12.73 -2.43 18.92
CA GLY A 81 -12.03 -2.15 17.66
C GLY A 81 -11.17 -0.89 17.66
N TYR A 82 -11.10 -0.17 18.80
CA TYR A 82 -10.26 1.01 18.96
C TYR A 82 -9.71 1.16 20.39
N THR A 83 -8.67 1.97 20.53
CA THR A 83 -8.09 2.41 21.81
C THR A 83 -7.88 3.92 21.79
N CYS A 84 -8.10 4.58 22.93
CA CYS A 84 -7.78 5.99 23.07
C CYS A 84 -6.29 6.19 23.36
N ALA A 85 -5.68 7.18 22.72
CA ALA A 85 -4.33 7.62 23.00
C ALA A 85 -4.31 9.13 23.28
N CYS A 86 -3.36 9.52 24.13
CA CYS A 86 -3.15 10.93 24.48
C CYS A 86 -1.97 11.51 23.68
N SER A 87 -1.97 12.82 23.49
CA SER A 87 -0.81 13.56 22.98
C SER A 87 0.38 13.34 23.90
N THR A 88 1.58 13.38 23.31
CA THR A 88 2.80 13.52 24.09
C THR A 88 2.68 14.79 24.94
N GLY A 89 2.98 14.64 26.23
CA GLY A 89 2.69 15.63 27.28
C GLY A 89 3.17 17.05 26.99
#